data_AF-A0A4Y9JRW5-F1
#
_entry.id   AF-A0A4Y9JRW5-F1
#
_cell.length_a   1.000
_cell.length_b   1.000
_cell.length_c   1.000
_cell.angle_alpha   90.00
_cell.angle_beta   90.00
_cell.angle_gamma   90.00
#
_symmetry.space_group_name_H-M   'P 1'
#
loop_
_entity.id
_entity.type
_entity.pdbx_description
1 polymer ?
#
loop_
_entity_poly.entity_id
_entity_poly.type
_entity_poly.pdbx_seq_one_letter_code
_entity_poly.pdbx_strand_id
1 'polypeptide(L)'
;MQQKIQQAQDNYGRLLELQKKLADSLKDWQEATKLAKELETFYQQPEWIELHDNSEKYTFDTKGNYSVLSEDTIWNALWEQKELAGEVADIAINILRNK
;
A
#
# COMPACT_ATOMS: atom_id res chain seq x y z
N MET A 1 -27.21 31.01 13.47
CA MET A 1 -26.14 30.70 14.43
C MET A 1 -26.13 29.23 14.80
N GLN A 2 -27.27 28.68 15.27
CA GLN A 2 -27.43 27.26 15.59
C GLN A 2 -27.05 26.29 14.46
N GLN A 3 -27.43 26.57 13.21
CA GLN A 3 -27.03 25.75 12.05
C GLN A 3 -25.50 25.69 11.84
N LYS A 4 -24.79 26.80 12.04
CA LYS A 4 -23.31 26.83 11.91
C LYS A 4 -22.64 26.01 13.02
N ILE A 5 -23.20 26.05 14.22
CA ILE A 5 -22.72 25.25 15.36
C ILE A 5 -22.96 23.76 15.10
N GLN A 6 -24.14 23.39 14.61
CA GLN A 6 -24.44 22.00 14.26
C GLN A 6 -23.49 21.46 13.18
N GLN A 7 -23.25 22.24 12.12
CA GLN A 7 -22.30 21.85 11.08
C GLN A 7 -20.88 21.62 11.63
N ALA A 8 -20.42 22.47 12.55
CA ALA A 8 -19.12 22.28 13.19
C ALA A 8 -19.08 21.01 14.06
N GLN A 9 -20.17 20.72 14.78
CA GLN A 9 -20.31 19.51 15.59
C GLN A 9 -20.30 18.24 14.73
N ASP A 10 -20.98 18.27 13.59
CA ASP A 10 -21.04 17.15 12.64
C ASP A 10 -19.66 16.91 12.02
N ASN A 11 -18.97 17.99 11.61
CA ASN A 11 -17.60 17.92 11.09
C ASN A 11 -16.62 17.34 12.12
N TYR A 12 -16.74 17.76 13.38
CA TYR A 12 -15.92 17.24 14.47
C TYR A 12 -16.15 15.73 14.66
N GLY A 13 -17.41 15.29 14.74
CA GLY A 13 -17.73 13.87 14.85
C GLY A 13 -17.16 13.07 13.68
N ARG A 14 -17.30 13.58 12.45
CA ARG A 14 -16.77 12.94 11.26
C ARG A 14 -15.24 12.84 11.28
N LEU A 15 -14.55 13.87 11.75
CA LEU A 15 -13.09 13.85 11.88
C LEU A 15 -12.63 12.74 12.83
N LEU A 16 -13.29 12.55 13.98
CA LEU A 16 -12.94 11.50 14.93
C LEU A 16 -13.12 10.09 14.34
N GLU A 17 -14.20 9.86 13.58
CA GLU A 17 -14.40 8.59 12.87
C GLU A 17 -13.28 8.30 11.88
N LEU A 18 -12.87 9.32 11.11
CA LEU A 18 -11.79 9.19 10.14
C LEU A 18 -10.44 8.95 10.81
N GLN A 19 -10.14 9.66 11.91
CA GLN A 19 -8.91 9.44 12.68
C GLN A 19 -8.78 8.00 13.15
N LYS A 20 -9.88 7.37 13.59
CA LYS A 20 -9.86 5.95 13.96
C LYS A 20 -9.51 5.06 12.78
N LYS A 21 -10.15 5.25 11.62
CA LYS A 21 -9.86 4.47 10.40
C LYS A 21 -8.42 4.64 9.92
N LEU A 22 -7.89 5.86 9.98
CA LEU A 22 -6.51 6.16 9.63
C LEU A 22 -5.52 5.51 10.60
N ALA A 23 -5.83 5.48 11.90
CA ALA A 23 -5.02 4.78 12.88
C ALA A 23 -5.02 3.26 12.66
N ASP A 24 -6.18 2.68 12.33
CA ASP A 24 -6.30 1.26 12.04
C ASP A 24 -5.52 0.88 10.76
N SER A 25 -5.53 1.72 9.71
CA SER A 25 -4.81 1.46 8.46
C SER A 25 -3.28 1.50 8.60
N LEU A 26 -2.74 2.06 9.67
CA LEU A 26 -1.28 2.05 9.91
C LEU A 26 -0.73 0.62 9.99
N LYS A 27 -1.52 -0.34 10.48
CA LYS A 27 -1.12 -1.75 10.54
C LYS A 27 -1.00 -2.35 9.14
N ASP A 28 -1.94 -2.04 8.26
CA ASP A 28 -1.92 -2.49 6.87
C ASP A 28 -0.72 -1.91 6.12
N TRP A 29 -0.39 -0.63 6.37
CA TRP A 29 0.82 0.01 5.83
C TRP A 29 2.11 -0.67 6.29
N GLN A 30 2.18 -1.07 7.56
CA GLN A 30 3.33 -1.80 8.11
C GLN A 30 3.48 -3.19 7.48
N GLU A 31 2.37 -3.93 7.35
CA GLU A 31 2.36 -5.25 6.72
C GLU A 31 2.73 -5.18 5.25
N ALA A 32 2.12 -4.25 4.49
CA ALA A 32 2.44 -4.02 3.09
C ALA A 32 3.93 -3.67 2.90
N THR A 33 4.52 -2.87 3.79
CA THR A 33 5.96 -2.52 3.73
C THR A 33 6.84 -3.76 3.91
N LYS A 34 6.47 -4.66 4.83
CA LYS A 34 7.19 -5.92 5.05
C LYS A 34 7.09 -6.83 3.81
N LEU A 35 5.89 -7.01 3.28
CA LEU A 35 5.64 -7.85 2.11
C LEU A 35 6.38 -7.32 0.87
N ALA A 36 6.36 -6.01 0.63
CA ALA A 36 7.15 -5.40 -0.43
C ALA A 36 8.63 -5.72 -0.31
N LYS A 37 9.19 -5.67 0.92
CA LYS A 37 10.60 -5.97 1.11
C LYS A 37 10.92 -7.44 0.81
N GLU A 38 10.05 -8.35 1.21
CA GLU A 38 10.20 -9.79 0.92
C GLU A 38 10.12 -10.06 -0.59
N LEU A 39 9.15 -9.44 -1.29
CA LEU A 39 8.99 -9.57 -2.74
C LEU A 39 10.15 -8.93 -3.52
N GLU A 40 10.60 -7.74 -3.11
CA GLU A 40 11.79 -7.09 -3.67
C GLU A 40 13.02 -7.99 -3.51
N THR A 41 13.20 -8.56 -2.31
CA THR A 41 14.34 -9.45 -2.03
C THR A 41 14.31 -10.69 -2.91
N PHE A 42 13.13 -11.29 -3.12
CA PHE A 42 12.94 -12.43 -4.01
C PHE A 42 13.23 -12.07 -5.47
N TYR A 43 12.67 -10.96 -5.96
CA TYR A 43 12.85 -10.50 -7.35
C TYR A 43 14.30 -10.12 -7.69
N GLN A 44 15.06 -9.64 -6.70
CA GLN A 44 16.46 -9.25 -6.85
C GLN A 44 17.45 -10.42 -6.69
N GLN A 45 17.00 -11.63 -6.32
CA GLN A 45 17.89 -12.78 -6.26
C GLN A 45 18.42 -13.12 -7.66
N PRO A 46 19.72 -13.44 -7.83
CA PRO A 46 20.26 -13.90 -9.11
C PRO A 46 19.50 -15.10 -9.68
N GLU A 47 19.00 -15.97 -8.82
CA GLU A 47 18.23 -17.17 -9.16
C GLU A 47 16.85 -16.86 -9.77
N TRP A 48 16.32 -15.64 -9.60
CA TRP A 48 15.01 -15.28 -10.12
C TRP A 48 14.95 -15.40 -11.65
N ILE A 49 16.02 -15.05 -12.37
CA ILE A 49 16.09 -15.19 -13.84
C ILE A 49 15.97 -16.66 -14.25
N GLU A 50 16.65 -17.57 -13.55
CA GLU A 50 16.53 -19.00 -13.82
C GLU A 50 15.11 -19.52 -13.54
N LEU A 51 14.49 -19.06 -12.45
CA LEU A 51 13.10 -19.41 -12.13
C LEU A 51 12.12 -18.87 -13.19
N HIS A 52 12.32 -17.64 -13.66
CA HIS A 52 11.54 -17.03 -14.74
C HIS A 52 11.65 -17.84 -16.04
N ASP A 53 12.89 -18.11 -16.49
CA ASP A 53 13.18 -18.79 -17.75
C ASP A 53 12.70 -20.25 -17.80
N ASN A 54 12.47 -20.85 -16.63
CA ASN A 54 11.97 -22.21 -16.47
C ASN A 54 10.58 -22.24 -15.82
N SER A 55 9.83 -21.14 -15.87
CA SER A 55 8.57 -20.98 -15.14
C SER A 55 7.53 -22.05 -15.49
N GLU A 56 7.54 -22.58 -16.72
CA GLU A 56 6.65 -23.65 -17.19
C GLU A 56 6.87 -25.00 -16.48
N LYS A 57 8.01 -25.18 -15.81
CA LYS A 57 8.33 -26.40 -15.06
C LYS A 57 7.72 -26.40 -13.66
N TYR A 58 7.23 -25.26 -13.19
CA TYR A 58 6.68 -25.09 -11.85
C TYR A 58 5.15 -24.95 -11.91
N THR A 59 4.47 -25.56 -10.95
CA THR A 59 3.03 -25.38 -10.77
C THR A 59 2.78 -24.86 -9.37
N PHE A 60 2.21 -23.67 -9.27
CA PHE A 60 1.81 -23.03 -8.02
C PHE A 60 0.51 -22.26 -8.24
N ASP A 61 -0.25 -22.09 -7.16
CA ASP A 61 -1.55 -21.44 -7.20
C ASP A 61 -1.38 -19.92 -7.09
N THR A 62 -1.65 -19.19 -8.18
CA THR A 62 -1.59 -17.72 -8.19
C THR A 62 -2.80 -17.06 -7.54
N LYS A 63 -3.82 -17.85 -7.16
CA LYS A 63 -5.09 -17.35 -6.60
C LYS A 63 -5.79 -16.33 -7.51
N GLY A 64 -5.58 -16.43 -8.82
CA GLY A 64 -6.14 -15.50 -9.81
C GLY A 64 -5.28 -14.26 -10.08
N ASN A 65 -4.12 -14.11 -9.43
CA ASN A 65 -3.16 -13.05 -9.72
C ASN A 65 -2.17 -13.45 -10.83
N TYR A 66 -1.37 -12.49 -11.28
CA TYR A 66 -0.21 -12.78 -12.12
C TYR A 66 0.87 -13.54 -11.35
N SER A 67 1.68 -14.31 -12.08
CA SER A 67 2.77 -15.10 -11.51
C SER A 67 3.90 -14.17 -11.04
N VAL A 68 4.44 -14.43 -9.85
CA VAL A 68 5.65 -13.76 -9.33
C VAL A 68 6.91 -14.04 -10.17
N LEU A 69 6.84 -15.00 -11.10
CA LEU A 69 7.86 -15.30 -12.10
C LEU A 69 7.61 -14.60 -13.43
N SER A 70 6.65 -13.68 -13.53
CA SER A 70 6.47 -12.85 -14.75
C SER A 70 7.28 -11.56 -14.61
N GLU A 71 7.92 -11.12 -15.71
CA GLU A 71 8.81 -9.95 -15.77
C GLU A 71 8.34 -8.76 -14.92
N ASP A 72 7.11 -8.31 -15.15
CA ASP A 72 6.64 -7.05 -14.54
C ASP A 72 5.82 -7.24 -13.25
N THR A 73 5.53 -8.46 -12.80
CA THR A 73 4.51 -8.68 -11.75
C THR A 73 4.91 -8.05 -10.41
N ILE A 74 6.12 -8.35 -9.94
CA ILE A 74 6.61 -7.77 -8.69
C ILE A 74 6.96 -6.30 -8.89
N TRP A 75 7.58 -5.94 -10.01
CA TRP A 75 7.96 -4.56 -10.29
C TRP A 75 6.76 -3.62 -10.27
N ASN A 76 5.66 -3.99 -10.94
CA ASN A 76 4.42 -3.20 -10.96
C ASN A 76 3.82 -3.05 -9.56
N ALA A 77 3.72 -4.15 -8.79
CA ALA A 77 3.18 -4.11 -7.43
C ALA A 77 3.99 -3.19 -6.51
N LEU A 78 5.33 -3.23 -6.60
CA LEU A 78 6.21 -2.35 -5.83
C LEU A 78 6.08 -0.89 -6.26
N TRP A 79 5.92 -0.64 -7.57
CA TRP A 79 5.70 0.70 -8.10
C TRP A 79 4.38 1.29 -7.60
N GLU A 80 3.27 0.55 -7.72
CA GLU A 80 1.96 0.98 -7.25
C GLU A 80 1.95 1.30 -5.74
N GLN A 81 2.60 0.46 -4.92
CA GLN A 81 2.72 0.72 -3.49
C GLN A 81 3.52 1.99 -3.19
N LYS A 82 4.58 2.25 -3.95
CA LYS A 82 5.40 3.45 -3.79
C LYS A 82 4.63 4.72 -4.16
N GLU A 83 3.86 4.71 -5.24
CA GLU A 83 3.00 5.82 -5.64
C GLU A 83 1.97 6.13 -4.54
N LEU A 84 1.27 5.10 -4.03
CA LEU A 84 0.30 5.28 -2.95
C LEU A 84 0.95 5.81 -1.67
N ALA A 85 2.14 5.34 -1.32
CA ALA A 85 2.89 5.85 -0.17
C ALA A 85 3.27 7.34 -0.33
N GLY A 86 3.60 7.76 -1.56
CA GLY A 86 3.84 9.16 -1.91
C GLY A 86 2.62 10.04 -1.65
N GLU A 87 1.44 9.62 -2.14
CA GLU A 87 0.19 10.34 -1.89
C GLU A 87 -0.11 10.49 -0.39
N VAL A 88 0.06 9.41 0.38
CA VAL A 88 -0.13 9.45 1.84
C VAL A 88 0.87 10.39 2.52
N ALA A 89 2.14 10.36 2.09
CA ALA A 89 3.16 11.25 2.63
C ALA A 89 2.80 12.72 2.36
N ASP A 90 2.36 13.07 1.15
CA ASP A 90 1.95 14.43 0.80
C ASP A 90 0.76 14.90 1.64
N ILE A 91 -0.26 14.04 1.83
CA ILE A 91 -1.41 14.33 2.70
C ILE A 91 -0.93 14.59 4.14
N ALA A 92 -0.12 13.71 4.69
CA ALA A 92 0.38 13.82 6.07
C ALA A 92 1.24 15.07 6.27
N ILE A 93 2.14 15.36 5.32
CA ILE A 93 2.99 16.56 5.34
C ILE A 93 2.12 17.83 5.30
N ASN A 94 1.08 17.87 4.46
CA ASN A 94 0.18 19.02 4.40
C ASN A 94 -0.57 19.23 5.73
N ILE A 95 -1.01 18.17 6.40
CA ILE A 95 -1.59 18.25 7.75
C ILE A 95 -0.58 18.84 8.74
N LEU A 96 0.69 18.41 8.69
CA LEU A 96 1.73 18.89 9.61
C LEU A 96 2.20 20.33 9.32
N ARG A 97 2.10 20.79 8.07
CA ARG A 97 2.49 22.14 7.63
C ARG A 97 1.42 23.20 7.95
N ASN A 98 0.14 22.82 7.94
CA ASN A 98 -0.96 23.73 8.25
C ASN A 98 -1.05 23.93 9.77
N LYS A 99 -0.30 24.91 10.28
CA LYS A 99 -0.42 25.45 11.65
C LYS A 99 -1.32 26.69 11.68
#